data_AF-A0A261UCH5-F1
#
_entry.id   AF-A0A261UCH5-F1
#
_cell.length_a   1.000
_cell.length_b   1.000
_cell.length_c   1.000
_cell.angle_alpha   90.00
_cell.angle_beta   90.00
_cell.angle_gamma   90.00
#
_symmetry.space_group_name_H-M   'P 1'
#
loop_
_entity.id
_entity.type
_entity.pdbx_description
1 polymer ?
#
loop_
_entity_poly.entity_id
_entity_poly.type
_entity_poly.pdbx_seq_one_letter_code
_entity_poly.pdbx_strand_id
1 'polypeptide(L)'
;MEITTVAIDLAKSVFQIHGADKRGKPLVRKQLKRDQMASYFANLPPCVIGMEACGSAHYWARKLQSMGHTVRIIAPQFVKPFVKGNKNDRADAEAICEAVSRPTMRFVPIKTVDQQALLSLHRARQSFVQARTAQANQIRGLLAEFGVIVPVGIVHVTKQVPALMELAGDDVPLMLRGLIDRLLDHLKVLDTHVQQLEGQIKTWHRDHVISRRLEEVPGIGPITASALSASIGDAKAFKNGR
;
A
#
# COMPACT_ATOMS: atom_id res chain seq x y z
N MET A 1 -39.18 -2.42 -8.34
CA MET A 1 -38.19 -1.48 -7.78
C MET A 1 -36.82 -2.03 -8.11
N GLU A 2 -35.97 -1.25 -8.78
CA GLU A 2 -34.68 -1.68 -9.30
C GLU A 2 -33.54 -1.18 -8.41
N ILE A 3 -32.49 -1.98 -8.26
CA ILE A 3 -31.29 -1.62 -7.49
C ILE A 3 -30.42 -0.71 -8.36
N THR A 4 -30.24 0.54 -7.95
CA THR A 4 -29.42 1.51 -8.70
C THR A 4 -28.04 1.70 -8.08
N THR A 5 -27.94 1.46 -6.77
CA THR A 5 -26.69 1.64 -6.01
C THR A 5 -26.47 0.43 -5.12
N VAL A 6 -25.25 -0.09 -5.09
CA VAL A 6 -24.83 -1.14 -4.19
C VAL A 6 -23.59 -0.69 -3.44
N ALA A 7 -23.60 -0.78 -2.13
CA ALA A 7 -22.42 -0.66 -1.31
C ALA A 7 -21.91 -2.03 -0.88
N ILE A 8 -20.59 -2.15 -0.85
CA ILE A 8 -19.90 -3.36 -0.42
C ILE A 8 -18.92 -2.96 0.67
N ASP A 9 -19.14 -3.47 1.87
CA ASP A 9 -18.12 -3.50 2.89
C ASP A 9 -17.20 -4.71 2.64
N LEU A 10 -15.92 -4.42 2.42
CA LEU A 10 -14.95 -5.39 1.91
C LEU A 10 -14.15 -6.04 3.05
N ALA A 11 -14.28 -7.36 3.20
CA ALA A 11 -13.42 -8.14 4.07
C ALA A 11 -12.60 -9.20 3.30
N LYS A 12 -11.92 -10.08 4.04
CA LYS A 12 -11.11 -11.15 3.45
C LYS A 12 -11.98 -12.20 2.73
N SER A 13 -13.01 -12.70 3.41
CA SER A 13 -13.77 -13.89 3.00
C SER A 13 -15.28 -13.70 2.93
N VAL A 14 -15.85 -12.81 3.75
CA VAL A 14 -17.29 -12.53 3.79
C VAL A 14 -17.50 -11.03 3.64
N PHE A 15 -18.35 -10.65 2.70
CA PHE A 15 -18.63 -9.27 2.30
C PHE A 15 -20.03 -8.91 2.73
N GLN A 16 -20.23 -7.70 3.23
CA GLN A 16 -21.58 -7.21 3.51
C GLN A 16 -22.04 -6.29 2.39
N ILE A 17 -23.19 -6.62 1.81
CA ILE A 17 -23.80 -5.88 0.71
C ILE A 17 -25.01 -5.12 1.20
N HIS A 18 -25.14 -3.87 0.75
CA HIS A 18 -26.30 -3.03 0.91
C HIS A 18 -26.69 -2.46 -0.46
N GLY A 19 -27.80 -2.90 -1.04
CA GLY A 19 -28.33 -2.34 -2.28
C GLY A 19 -29.56 -1.48 -2.05
N ALA A 20 -29.63 -0.35 -2.73
CA ALA A 20 -30.70 0.64 -2.60
C ALA A 20 -31.24 1.10 -3.97
N ASP A 21 -32.47 1.59 -3.97
CA ASP A 21 -33.09 2.24 -5.13
C ASP A 21 -32.59 3.69 -5.33
N LYS A 22 -33.11 4.36 -6.36
CA LYS A 22 -32.76 5.76 -6.68
C LYS A 22 -33.06 6.77 -5.57
N ARG A 23 -33.93 6.42 -4.61
CA ARG A 23 -34.31 7.27 -3.46
C ARG A 23 -33.49 6.92 -2.21
N GLY A 24 -32.54 5.98 -2.32
CA GLY A 24 -31.77 5.46 -1.19
C GLY A 24 -32.56 4.49 -0.32
N LYS A 25 -33.72 4.00 -0.75
CA LYS A 25 -34.47 3.00 0.01
C LYS A 25 -33.75 1.65 -0.11
N PRO A 26 -33.41 0.98 1.02
CA PRO A 26 -32.76 -0.32 0.98
C PRO A 26 -33.68 -1.36 0.35
N LEU A 27 -33.16 -2.07 -0.67
CA LEU A 27 -33.84 -3.18 -1.35
C LEU A 27 -33.20 -4.53 -1.04
N VAL A 28 -31.89 -4.57 -0.80
CA VAL A 28 -31.16 -5.80 -0.46
C VAL A 28 -30.14 -5.54 0.63
N ARG A 29 -30.07 -6.43 1.61
CA ARG A 29 -29.04 -6.46 2.64
C ARG A 29 -28.64 -7.91 2.87
N LYS A 30 -27.42 -8.30 2.50
CA LYS A 30 -26.99 -9.69 2.64
C LYS A 30 -25.47 -9.82 2.76
N GLN A 31 -25.05 -10.96 3.25
CA GLN A 31 -23.66 -11.36 3.20
C GLN A 31 -23.39 -12.17 1.94
N LEU A 32 -22.22 -11.99 1.35
CA LEU A 32 -21.69 -12.86 0.30
C LEU A 32 -20.34 -13.41 0.71
N LYS A 33 -20.10 -14.68 0.41
CA LYS A 33 -18.75 -15.24 0.46
C LYS A 33 -17.94 -14.79 -0.76
N ARG A 34 -16.62 -14.85 -0.65
CA ARG A 34 -15.68 -14.38 -1.70
C ARG A 34 -15.90 -15.04 -3.06
N ASP A 35 -16.18 -16.33 -3.07
CA ASP A 35 -16.49 -17.13 -4.26
C ASP A 35 -17.84 -16.75 -4.90
N GLN A 36 -18.79 -16.26 -4.10
CA GLN A 36 -20.12 -15.83 -4.56
C GLN A 36 -20.14 -14.41 -5.16
N MET A 37 -19.15 -13.58 -4.85
CA MET A 37 -19.13 -12.17 -5.28
C MET A 37 -19.21 -12.02 -6.79
N ALA A 38 -18.36 -12.75 -7.54
CA ALA A 38 -18.29 -12.59 -8.99
C ALA A 38 -19.57 -13.04 -9.70
N SER A 39 -20.13 -14.19 -9.29
CA SER A 39 -21.38 -14.70 -9.87
C SER A 39 -22.58 -13.83 -9.50
N TYR A 40 -22.61 -13.24 -8.30
CA TYR A 40 -23.69 -12.34 -7.93
C TYR A 40 -23.73 -11.08 -8.79
N PHE A 41 -22.58 -10.41 -8.95
CA PHE A 41 -22.53 -9.16 -9.73
C PHE A 41 -22.61 -9.39 -11.25
N ALA A 42 -22.15 -10.53 -11.76
CA ALA A 42 -22.38 -10.89 -13.17
C ALA A 42 -23.87 -11.04 -13.53
N ASN A 43 -24.72 -11.37 -12.56
CA ASN A 43 -26.17 -11.50 -12.75
C ASN A 43 -26.96 -10.25 -12.30
N LEU A 44 -26.28 -9.22 -11.80
CA LEU A 44 -26.91 -7.97 -11.39
C LEU A 44 -26.84 -6.97 -12.56
N PRO A 45 -27.95 -6.29 -12.91
CA PRO A 45 -27.89 -5.21 -13.89
C PRO A 45 -26.84 -4.15 -13.53
N PRO A 46 -26.24 -3.48 -14.53
CA PRO A 46 -25.29 -2.40 -14.30
C PRO A 46 -25.82 -1.35 -13.31
N CYS A 47 -25.00 -1.01 -12.32
CA CYS A 47 -25.37 -0.11 -11.23
C CYS A 47 -24.14 0.66 -10.74
N VAL A 48 -24.36 1.64 -9.86
CA VAL A 48 -23.25 2.30 -9.13
C VAL A 48 -22.85 1.41 -7.97
N ILE A 49 -21.54 1.15 -7.81
CA ILE A 49 -21.00 0.39 -6.70
C ILE A 49 -20.11 1.28 -5.84
N GLY A 50 -20.46 1.45 -4.56
CA GLY A 50 -19.63 2.11 -3.56
C GLY A 50 -18.81 1.09 -2.76
N MET A 51 -17.53 1.37 -2.56
CA MET A 51 -16.67 0.58 -1.66
C MET A 51 -15.76 1.52 -0.87
N GLU A 52 -15.44 1.16 0.36
CA GLU A 52 -14.39 1.84 1.11
C GLU A 52 -13.00 1.39 0.60
N ALA A 53 -12.03 2.30 0.61
CA ALA A 53 -10.66 1.98 0.24
C ALA A 53 -10.04 1.01 1.27
N CYS A 54 -9.70 -0.19 0.79
CA CYS A 54 -9.01 -1.21 1.58
C CYS A 54 -8.02 -1.98 0.68
N GLY A 55 -7.28 -2.93 1.26
CA GLY A 55 -6.25 -3.71 0.55
C GLY A 55 -6.77 -4.45 -0.70
N SER A 56 -8.05 -4.85 -0.72
CA SER A 56 -8.65 -5.57 -1.85
C SER A 56 -9.54 -4.70 -2.76
N ALA A 57 -9.76 -3.43 -2.42
CA ALA A 57 -10.71 -2.55 -3.11
C ALA A 57 -10.37 -2.34 -4.59
N HIS A 58 -9.10 -2.13 -4.93
CA HIS A 58 -8.69 -1.95 -6.33
C HIS A 58 -8.89 -3.23 -7.17
N TYR A 59 -8.67 -4.42 -6.59
CA TYR A 59 -8.93 -5.68 -7.28
C TYR A 59 -10.42 -5.84 -7.60
N TRP A 60 -11.27 -5.68 -6.58
CA TRP A 60 -12.71 -5.80 -6.77
C TRP A 60 -13.27 -4.72 -7.68
N ALA A 61 -12.75 -3.49 -7.61
CA ALA A 61 -13.19 -2.42 -8.47
C ALA A 61 -12.95 -2.73 -9.96
N ARG A 62 -11.75 -3.17 -10.32
CA ARG A 62 -11.46 -3.58 -11.71
C ARG A 62 -12.33 -4.76 -12.15
N LYS A 63 -12.53 -5.76 -11.27
CA LYS A 63 -13.35 -6.94 -11.57
C LYS A 63 -14.81 -6.55 -11.81
N LEU A 64 -15.39 -5.70 -10.96
CA LEU A 64 -16.78 -5.24 -11.07
C LEU A 64 -16.96 -4.28 -12.26
N GLN A 65 -15.97 -3.44 -12.58
CA GLN A 65 -15.98 -2.63 -13.81
C GLN A 65 -16.02 -3.50 -15.07
N SER A 66 -15.28 -4.62 -15.10
CA SER A 66 -15.33 -5.56 -16.24
C SER A 66 -16.68 -6.24 -16.43
N MET A 67 -17.56 -6.19 -15.42
CA MET A 67 -18.95 -6.68 -15.46
C MET A 67 -19.95 -5.58 -15.84
N GLY A 68 -19.48 -4.37 -16.15
CA GLY A 68 -20.31 -3.25 -16.59
C GLY A 68 -20.76 -2.29 -15.48
N HIS A 69 -20.35 -2.50 -14.22
CA HIS A 69 -20.73 -1.61 -13.13
C HIS A 69 -19.88 -0.34 -13.06
N THR A 70 -20.49 0.76 -12.60
CA THR A 70 -19.76 1.99 -12.30
C THR A 70 -19.25 1.95 -10.87
N VAL A 71 -17.97 1.65 -10.67
CA VAL A 71 -17.39 1.50 -9.33
C VAL A 71 -16.76 2.79 -8.82
N ARG A 72 -16.99 3.09 -7.53
CA ARG A 72 -16.50 4.26 -6.82
C ARG A 72 -15.88 3.84 -5.50
N ILE A 73 -14.58 4.13 -5.33
CA ILE A 73 -13.86 3.86 -4.08
C ILE A 73 -13.83 5.14 -3.23
N ILE A 74 -14.16 5.05 -1.94
CA ILE A 74 -14.22 6.18 -1.00
C ILE A 74 -13.12 6.02 0.05
N ALA A 75 -12.42 7.10 0.40
CA ALA A 75 -11.46 7.07 1.50
C ALA A 75 -12.20 6.87 2.85
N PRO A 76 -11.68 6.05 3.79
CA PRO A 76 -12.29 5.77 5.09
C PRO A 76 -12.80 6.99 5.86
N GLN A 77 -11.99 8.06 5.85
CA GLN A 77 -12.31 9.33 6.51
C GLN A 77 -13.59 9.99 6.00
N PHE A 78 -14.00 9.73 4.76
CA PHE A 78 -15.24 10.24 4.18
C PHE A 78 -16.43 9.30 4.36
N VAL A 79 -16.20 8.03 4.73
CA VAL A 79 -17.28 7.07 5.08
C VAL A 79 -17.67 7.23 6.55
N LYS A 80 -16.68 7.41 7.44
CA LYS A 80 -16.87 7.49 8.89
C LYS A 80 -18.01 8.41 9.36
N PRO A 81 -18.24 9.62 8.79
CA PRO A 81 -19.34 10.49 9.21
C PRO A 81 -20.74 9.93 8.94
N PHE A 82 -20.88 8.92 8.08
CA PHE A 82 -22.17 8.31 7.70
C PHE A 82 -22.51 7.06 8.52
N VAL A 83 -21.62 6.60 9.39
CA VAL A 83 -21.88 5.45 10.26
C VAL A 83 -22.87 5.84 11.35
N LYS A 84 -24.03 5.18 11.38
CA LYS A 84 -25.10 5.43 12.35
C LYS A 84 -25.03 4.39 13.47
N GLY A 85 -24.78 4.85 14.69
CA GLY A 85 -24.71 4.00 15.89
C GLY A 85 -23.42 3.18 15.99
N ASN A 86 -23.52 1.97 16.54
CA ASN A 86 -22.37 1.11 16.79
C ASN A 86 -21.82 0.50 15.50
N LYS A 87 -20.49 0.41 15.43
CA LYS A 87 -19.78 -0.18 14.29
C LYS A 87 -20.12 -1.66 14.11
N ASN A 88 -20.58 -2.02 12.93
CA ASN A 88 -20.72 -3.38 12.44
C ASN A 88 -20.77 -3.36 10.91
N ASP A 89 -20.45 -4.50 10.27
CA ASP A 89 -20.33 -4.60 8.81
C ASP A 89 -21.60 -4.12 8.07
N ARG A 90 -22.79 -4.31 8.66
CA ARG A 90 -24.06 -3.86 8.05
C ARG A 90 -24.21 -2.34 8.09
N ALA A 91 -23.86 -1.72 9.21
CA ALA A 91 -23.86 -0.27 9.36
C ALA A 91 -22.78 0.36 8.47
N ASP A 92 -21.62 -0.30 8.33
CA ASP A 92 -20.53 0.16 7.46
C ASP A 92 -20.94 0.10 5.97
N ALA A 93 -21.56 -1.00 5.52
CA ALA A 93 -22.11 -1.09 4.16
C ALA A 93 -23.21 -0.03 3.89
N GLU A 94 -24.08 0.24 4.86
CA GLU A 94 -25.09 1.30 4.74
C GLU A 94 -24.46 2.70 4.67
N ALA A 95 -23.43 2.97 5.49
CA ALA A 95 -22.69 4.22 5.48
C ALA A 95 -21.99 4.46 4.14
N ILE A 96 -21.39 3.42 3.54
CA ILE A 96 -20.81 3.49 2.19
C ILE A 96 -21.88 3.82 1.15
N CYS A 97 -23.07 3.20 1.25
CA CYS A 97 -24.19 3.47 0.33
C CYS A 97 -24.67 4.91 0.42
N GLU A 98 -24.69 5.47 1.62
CA GLU A 98 -25.04 6.88 1.82
C GLU A 98 -23.95 7.80 1.27
N ALA A 99 -22.68 7.51 1.58
CA ALA A 99 -21.53 8.30 1.15
C ALA A 99 -21.38 8.37 -0.37
N VAL A 100 -21.54 7.24 -1.08
CA VAL A 100 -21.37 7.17 -2.55
C VAL A 100 -22.42 7.98 -3.31
N SER A 101 -23.57 8.22 -2.68
CA SER A 101 -24.68 8.99 -3.26
C SER A 101 -24.47 10.51 -3.19
N ARG A 102 -23.50 10.99 -2.40
CA ARG A 102 -23.29 12.43 -2.19
C ARG A 102 -22.69 13.09 -3.44
N PRO A 103 -23.33 14.15 -3.99
CA PRO A 103 -22.88 14.79 -5.24
C PRO A 103 -21.46 15.37 -5.18
N THR A 104 -21.03 15.82 -4.00
CA THR A 104 -19.73 16.45 -3.76
C THR A 104 -18.65 15.46 -3.31
N MET A 105 -18.95 14.15 -3.29
CA MET A 105 -18.03 13.13 -2.82
C MET A 105 -16.79 13.03 -3.71
N ARG A 106 -15.63 12.87 -3.07
CA ARG A 106 -14.36 12.61 -3.75
C ARG A 106 -14.06 11.12 -3.71
N PHE A 107 -13.70 10.57 -4.86
CA PHE A 107 -13.41 9.15 -5.02
C PHE A 107 -11.92 8.93 -5.23
N VAL A 108 -11.42 7.82 -4.69
CA VAL A 108 -10.06 7.36 -4.91
C VAL A 108 -9.97 6.77 -6.32
N PRO A 109 -9.02 7.22 -7.17
CA PRO A 109 -8.82 6.64 -8.49
C PRO A 109 -8.54 5.14 -8.41
N ILE A 110 -9.22 4.38 -9.27
CA ILE A 110 -9.00 2.93 -9.38
C ILE A 110 -7.68 2.71 -10.11
N LYS A 111 -6.71 2.13 -9.41
CA LYS A 111 -5.38 1.86 -9.95
C LYS A 111 -5.41 0.71 -10.94
N THR A 112 -4.58 0.78 -11.98
CA THR A 112 -4.30 -0.36 -12.86
C THR A 112 -3.54 -1.46 -12.11
N VAL A 113 -3.45 -2.64 -12.70
CA VAL A 113 -2.65 -3.74 -12.13
C VAL A 113 -1.19 -3.33 -12.03
N ASP A 114 -0.63 -2.71 -13.08
CA ASP A 114 0.77 -2.28 -13.11
C ASP A 114 1.08 -1.20 -12.07
N GLN A 115 0.19 -0.21 -11.91
CA GLN A 115 0.32 0.80 -10.85
C GLN A 115 0.30 0.15 -9.47
N GLN A 116 -0.59 -0.81 -9.24
CA GLN A 116 -0.68 -1.50 -7.96
C GLN A 116 0.55 -2.39 -7.70
N ALA A 117 1.09 -3.03 -8.73
CA ALA A 117 2.31 -3.84 -8.67
C ALA A 117 3.53 -2.97 -8.34
N LEU A 118 3.71 -1.84 -9.02
CA LEU A 118 4.79 -0.90 -8.75
C LEU A 118 4.73 -0.34 -7.32
N LEU A 119 3.53 0.01 -6.83
CA LEU A 119 3.38 0.44 -5.43
C LEU A 119 3.72 -0.67 -4.43
N SER A 120 3.52 -1.94 -4.79
CA SER A 120 3.97 -3.05 -3.97
C SER A 120 5.50 -3.15 -3.94
N LEU A 121 6.20 -2.91 -5.06
CA LEU A 121 7.67 -2.82 -5.06
C LEU A 121 8.17 -1.70 -4.15
N HIS A 122 7.54 -0.52 -4.20
CA HIS A 122 7.87 0.60 -3.30
C HIS A 122 7.70 0.25 -1.82
N ARG A 123 6.58 -0.39 -1.46
CA ARG A 123 6.34 -0.86 -0.08
C ARG A 123 7.36 -1.90 0.36
N ALA A 124 7.66 -2.88 -0.49
CA ALA A 124 8.65 -3.91 -0.20
C ALA A 124 10.03 -3.27 0.01
N ARG A 125 10.45 -2.37 -0.88
CA ARG A 125 11.71 -1.61 -0.76
C ARG A 125 11.77 -0.86 0.56
N GLN A 126 10.71 -0.13 0.92
CA GLN A 126 10.66 0.60 2.19
C GLN A 126 10.83 -0.34 3.39
N SER A 127 10.18 -1.50 3.37
CA SER A 127 10.31 -2.51 4.44
C SER A 127 11.75 -3.05 4.54
N PHE A 128 12.41 -3.35 3.41
CA PHE A 128 13.81 -3.78 3.41
C PHE A 128 14.77 -2.67 3.89
N VAL A 129 14.54 -1.41 3.52
CA VAL A 129 15.33 -0.27 4.03
C VAL A 129 15.18 -0.12 5.54
N GLN A 130 13.96 -0.26 6.06
CA GLN A 130 13.70 -0.24 7.51
C GLN A 130 14.41 -1.39 8.22
N ALA A 131 14.28 -2.62 7.73
CA ALA A 131 14.95 -3.79 8.28
C ALA A 131 16.48 -3.63 8.26
N ARG A 132 17.06 -3.18 7.14
CA ARG A 132 18.50 -2.90 7.00
C ARG A 132 18.96 -1.87 8.03
N THR A 133 18.18 -0.82 8.24
CA THR A 133 18.50 0.24 9.21
C THR A 133 18.43 -0.29 10.64
N ALA A 134 17.39 -1.04 10.97
CA ALA A 134 17.22 -1.67 12.29
C ALA A 134 18.38 -2.62 12.61
N GLN A 135 18.78 -3.45 11.65
CA GLN A 135 19.89 -4.38 11.83
C GLN A 135 21.24 -3.69 11.95
N ALA A 136 21.48 -2.63 11.18
CA ALA A 136 22.67 -1.80 11.35
C ALA A 136 22.70 -1.14 12.74
N ASN A 137 21.54 -0.70 13.26
CA ASN A 137 21.44 -0.18 14.62
C ASN A 137 21.71 -1.25 15.68
N GLN A 138 21.20 -2.47 15.48
CA GLN A 138 21.46 -3.61 16.36
C GLN A 138 22.96 -3.94 16.44
N ILE A 139 23.64 -4.04 15.29
CA ILE A 139 25.09 -4.27 15.24
C ILE A 139 25.85 -3.20 16.02
N ARG A 140 25.49 -1.91 15.82
CA ARG A 140 26.13 -0.80 16.53
C ARG A 140 25.89 -0.86 18.04
N GLY A 141 24.67 -1.17 18.47
CA GLY A 141 24.32 -1.30 19.88
C GLY A 141 25.13 -2.42 20.56
N LEU A 142 25.15 -3.61 19.94
CA LEU A 142 25.89 -4.75 20.46
C LEU A 142 27.39 -4.48 20.57
N LEU A 143 28.01 -3.84 19.57
CA LEU A 143 29.43 -3.52 19.61
C LEU A 143 29.75 -2.46 20.68
N ALA A 144 28.85 -1.49 20.90
CA ALA A 144 29.04 -0.45 21.90
C ALA A 144 29.04 -1.00 23.33
N GLU A 145 28.31 -2.09 23.61
CA GLU A 145 28.36 -2.79 24.92
C GLU A 145 29.76 -3.33 25.25
N PHE A 146 30.60 -3.54 24.25
CA PHE A 146 31.99 -4.01 24.37
C PHE A 146 33.01 -2.92 24.04
N GLY A 147 32.61 -1.64 24.12
CA GLY A 147 33.50 -0.49 23.92
C GLY A 147 33.85 -0.19 22.45
N VAL A 148 33.31 -0.95 21.49
CA VAL A 148 33.58 -0.75 20.06
C VAL A 148 32.56 0.21 19.46
N ILE A 149 32.96 1.46 19.25
CA ILE A 149 32.08 2.50 18.72
C ILE A 149 32.17 2.60 17.20
N VAL A 150 31.06 2.34 16.53
CA VAL A 150 30.93 2.47 15.07
C VAL A 150 30.21 3.79 14.73
N PRO A 151 30.75 4.61 13.81
CA PRO A 151 30.12 5.86 13.41
C PRO A 151 28.71 5.68 12.82
N VAL A 152 27.90 6.73 12.92
CA VAL A 152 26.54 6.76 12.36
C VAL A 152 26.59 6.62 10.84
N GLY A 153 25.71 5.80 10.27
CA GLY A 153 25.57 5.60 8.84
C GLY A 153 25.78 4.15 8.42
N ILE A 154 24.99 3.70 7.44
CA ILE A 154 25.00 2.31 6.96
C ILE A 154 26.35 1.91 6.32
N VAL A 155 27.02 2.88 5.70
CA VAL A 155 28.32 2.67 5.03
C VAL A 155 29.41 2.33 6.05
N HIS A 156 29.37 2.93 7.24
CA HIS A 156 30.35 2.65 8.29
C HIS A 156 30.19 1.24 8.85
N VAL A 157 28.94 0.79 9.05
CA VAL A 157 28.66 -0.58 9.52
C VAL A 157 29.19 -1.62 8.52
N THR A 158 28.98 -1.40 7.23
CA THR A 158 29.41 -2.35 6.19
C THR A 158 30.92 -2.35 5.94
N LYS A 159 31.59 -1.20 6.07
CA LYS A 159 33.02 -1.07 5.73
C LYS A 159 33.98 -1.17 6.92
N GLN A 160 33.57 -0.72 8.11
CA GLN A 160 34.48 -0.54 9.24
C GLN A 160 34.35 -1.61 10.31
N VAL A 161 33.18 -2.24 10.47
CA VAL A 161 32.96 -3.25 11.52
C VAL A 161 33.98 -4.38 11.48
N PRO A 162 34.34 -4.97 10.31
CA PRO A 162 35.37 -6.01 10.28
C PRO A 162 36.71 -5.53 10.86
N ALA A 163 37.18 -4.34 10.44
CA ALA A 163 38.44 -3.79 10.92
C ALA A 163 38.40 -3.41 12.41
N LEU A 164 37.27 -2.88 12.88
CA LEU A 164 37.07 -2.53 14.29
C LEU A 164 37.05 -3.77 15.19
N MET A 165 36.45 -4.87 14.72
CA MET A 165 36.46 -6.13 15.44
C MET A 165 37.86 -6.74 15.51
N GLU A 166 38.64 -6.68 14.44
CA GLU A 166 40.05 -7.11 14.48
C GLU A 166 40.87 -6.28 15.49
N LEU A 167 40.72 -4.95 15.47
CA LEU A 167 41.43 -4.06 16.40
C LEU A 167 41.04 -4.30 17.86
N ALA A 168 39.78 -4.64 18.13
CA ALA A 168 39.30 -4.90 19.48
C ALA A 168 39.85 -6.20 20.10
N GLY A 169 40.42 -7.11 19.30
CA GLY A 169 41.08 -8.32 19.82
C GLY A 169 40.24 -9.07 20.86
N ASP A 170 40.84 -9.40 22.00
CA ASP A 170 40.18 -10.20 23.04
C ASP A 170 39.07 -9.46 23.81
N ASP A 171 38.93 -8.14 23.64
CA ASP A 171 37.84 -7.35 24.26
C ASP A 171 36.47 -7.72 23.68
N VAL A 172 36.44 -8.33 22.49
CA VAL A 172 35.23 -8.84 21.85
C VAL A 172 35.25 -10.37 21.84
N PRO A 173 34.43 -11.04 22.67
CA PRO A 173 34.41 -12.50 22.77
C PRO A 173 34.10 -13.19 21.43
N LEU A 174 34.70 -14.36 21.20
CA LEU A 174 34.49 -15.16 19.99
C LEU A 174 33.00 -15.44 19.69
N MET A 175 32.18 -15.64 20.72
CA MET A 175 30.74 -15.82 20.57
C MET A 175 30.06 -14.58 19.96
N LEU A 176 30.43 -13.38 20.42
CA LEU A 176 29.90 -12.14 19.86
C LEU A 176 30.40 -11.95 18.44
N ARG A 177 31.67 -12.27 18.14
CA ARG A 177 32.21 -12.18 16.78
C ARG A 177 31.39 -12.97 15.78
N GLY A 178 31.14 -14.26 16.08
CA GLY A 178 30.31 -15.11 15.24
C GLY A 178 28.86 -14.62 15.09
N LEU A 179 28.30 -13.97 16.12
CA LEU A 179 26.99 -13.33 16.03
C LEU A 179 27.02 -12.11 15.10
N ILE A 180 28.00 -11.21 15.25
CA ILE A 180 28.14 -10.02 14.42
C ILE A 180 28.37 -10.40 12.95
N ASP A 181 29.16 -11.43 12.65
CA ASP A 181 29.35 -11.92 11.29
C ASP A 181 28.02 -12.36 10.65
N ARG A 182 27.20 -13.13 11.37
CA ARG A 182 25.86 -13.52 10.90
C ARG A 182 24.96 -12.31 10.64
N LEU A 183 25.01 -11.31 11.52
CA LEU A 183 24.26 -10.07 11.35
C LEU A 183 24.80 -9.24 10.17
N LEU A 184 26.10 -9.21 9.91
CA LEU A 184 26.66 -8.53 8.75
C LEU A 184 26.27 -9.23 7.44
N ASP A 185 26.27 -10.56 7.42
CA ASP A 185 25.88 -11.32 6.22
C ASP A 185 24.40 -11.11 5.89
N HIS A 186 23.51 -11.17 6.89
CA HIS A 186 22.11 -10.84 6.65
C HIS A 186 21.92 -9.37 6.24
N LEU A 187 22.74 -8.44 6.75
CA LEU A 187 22.70 -7.03 6.33
C LEU A 187 23.05 -6.87 4.84
N LYS A 188 24.02 -7.63 4.33
CA LYS A 188 24.37 -7.66 2.89
C LYS A 188 23.21 -8.17 2.05
N VAL A 189 22.49 -9.19 2.52
CA VAL A 189 21.29 -9.72 1.83
C VAL A 189 20.19 -8.65 1.76
N LEU A 190 19.92 -7.97 2.87
CA LEU A 190 18.96 -6.87 2.90
C LEU A 190 19.34 -5.73 1.95
N ASP A 191 20.63 -5.35 1.90
CA ASP A 191 21.11 -4.32 0.98
C ASP A 191 20.93 -4.74 -0.49
N THR A 192 21.24 -6.00 -0.81
CA THR A 192 21.04 -6.58 -2.14
C THR A 192 19.57 -6.50 -2.58
N HIS A 193 18.63 -6.84 -1.70
CA HIS A 193 17.20 -6.72 -2.01
C HIS A 193 16.76 -5.27 -2.24
N VAL A 194 17.28 -4.31 -1.45
CA VAL A 194 17.01 -2.89 -1.69
C VAL A 194 17.50 -2.47 -3.08
N GLN A 195 18.75 -2.81 -3.43
CA GLN A 195 19.33 -2.45 -4.73
C GLN A 195 18.57 -3.08 -5.90
N GLN A 196 18.18 -4.35 -5.79
CA GLN A 196 17.39 -5.04 -6.83
C GLN A 196 16.04 -4.37 -7.05
N LEU A 197 15.31 -4.07 -5.97
CA LEU A 197 14.01 -3.40 -6.06
C LEU A 197 14.15 -1.97 -6.61
N GLU A 198 15.19 -1.23 -6.23
CA GLU A 198 15.48 0.07 -6.83
C GLU A 198 15.78 -0.03 -8.32
N GLY A 199 16.53 -1.05 -8.74
CA GLY A 199 16.79 -1.32 -10.16
C GLY A 199 15.51 -1.59 -10.96
N GLN A 200 14.58 -2.37 -10.40
CA GLN A 200 13.27 -2.63 -11.00
C GLN A 200 12.44 -1.35 -11.11
N ILE A 201 12.36 -0.56 -10.04
CA ILE A 201 11.63 0.72 -10.01
C ILE A 201 12.21 1.71 -11.04
N LYS A 202 13.54 1.84 -11.09
CA LYS A 202 14.24 2.71 -12.07
C LYS A 202 14.03 2.23 -13.50
N THR A 203 13.96 0.93 -13.74
CA THR A 203 13.65 0.37 -15.07
C THR A 203 12.24 0.75 -15.49
N TRP A 204 11.25 0.51 -14.64
CA TRP A 204 9.88 0.95 -14.93
C TRP A 204 9.78 2.47 -15.16
N HIS A 205 10.47 3.26 -14.33
CA HIS A 205 10.49 4.71 -14.45
C HIS A 205 11.02 5.17 -15.82
N ARG A 206 12.10 4.55 -16.30
CA ARG A 206 12.71 4.86 -17.60
C ARG A 206 11.76 4.68 -18.76
N ASP A 207 10.78 3.79 -18.68
CA ASP A 207 9.81 3.54 -19.74
C ASP A 207 8.50 4.35 -19.57
N HIS A 208 8.31 5.00 -18.41
CA HIS A 208 7.05 5.66 -18.07
C HIS A 208 7.10 7.19 -18.24
N VAL A 209 6.43 7.69 -19.29
CA VAL A 209 6.43 9.11 -19.69
C VAL A 209 6.08 10.07 -18.54
N ILE A 210 5.00 9.80 -17.80
CA ILE A 210 4.58 10.67 -16.69
C ILE A 210 5.63 10.65 -15.57
N SER A 211 6.29 9.51 -15.36
CA SER A 211 7.28 9.39 -14.29
C SER A 211 8.52 10.21 -14.64
N ARG A 212 9.02 10.12 -15.88
CA ARG A 212 10.14 10.95 -16.34
C ARG A 212 9.84 12.45 -16.25
N ARG A 213 8.62 12.88 -16.66
CA ARG A 213 8.21 14.28 -16.52
C ARG A 213 8.18 14.76 -15.06
N LEU A 214 7.81 13.89 -14.12
CA LEU A 214 7.83 14.24 -12.70
C LEU A 214 9.25 14.39 -12.14
N GLU A 215 10.24 13.68 -12.70
CA GLU A 215 11.66 13.81 -12.30
C GLU A 215 12.27 15.15 -12.73
N GLU A 216 11.73 15.81 -13.77
CA GLU A 216 12.17 17.16 -14.19
C GLU A 216 11.90 18.23 -13.11
N VAL A 217 11.05 17.94 -12.11
CA VAL A 217 10.78 18.85 -11.00
C VAL A 217 11.96 18.82 -10.01
N PRO A 218 12.53 20.00 -9.66
CA PRO A 218 13.62 20.07 -8.70
C PRO A 218 13.33 19.34 -7.38
N GLY A 219 14.24 18.44 -6.99
CA GLY A 219 14.11 17.62 -5.78
C GLY A 219 13.32 16.33 -5.94
N ILE A 220 12.77 16.03 -7.11
CA ILE A 220 12.10 14.76 -7.39
C ILE A 220 13.04 13.82 -8.15
N GLY A 221 13.50 12.76 -7.48
CA GLY A 221 14.26 11.69 -8.13
C GLY A 221 13.37 10.57 -8.69
N PRO A 222 13.94 9.57 -9.38
CA PRO A 222 13.19 8.52 -10.10
C PRO A 222 12.35 7.63 -9.17
N ILE A 223 12.83 7.40 -7.94
CA ILE A 223 12.07 6.65 -6.92
C ILE A 223 10.81 7.43 -6.51
N THR A 224 10.94 8.72 -6.23
CA THR A 224 9.80 9.57 -5.85
C THR A 224 8.84 9.76 -7.03
N ALA A 225 9.37 10.04 -8.23
CA ALA A 225 8.58 10.23 -9.43
C ALA A 225 7.74 8.99 -9.79
N SER A 226 8.31 7.79 -9.67
CA SER A 226 7.59 6.54 -9.93
C SER A 226 6.48 6.31 -8.90
N ALA A 227 6.76 6.53 -7.61
CA ALA A 227 5.76 6.42 -6.55
C ALA A 227 4.58 7.39 -6.75
N LEU A 228 4.86 8.65 -7.11
CA LEU A 228 3.83 9.66 -7.39
C LEU A 228 2.96 9.26 -8.58
N SER A 229 3.58 8.90 -9.71
CA SER A 229 2.85 8.50 -10.91
C SER A 229 1.94 7.29 -10.68
N ALA A 230 2.40 6.31 -9.89
CA ALA A 230 1.63 5.11 -9.56
C ALA A 230 0.51 5.36 -8.54
N SER A 231 0.71 6.34 -7.66
CA SER A 231 -0.25 6.69 -6.60
C SER A 231 -1.42 7.50 -7.14
N ILE A 232 -1.12 8.50 -7.97
CA ILE A 232 -2.08 9.49 -8.48
C ILE A 232 -2.82 8.94 -9.71
N GLY A 233 -2.12 8.25 -10.61
CA GLY A 233 -2.70 7.83 -11.89
C GLY A 233 -3.04 9.05 -12.75
N ASP A 234 -4.32 9.42 -12.81
CA ASP A 234 -4.78 10.59 -13.60
C ASP A 234 -4.74 11.87 -12.75
N ALA A 235 -3.88 12.81 -13.17
CA ALA A 235 -3.73 14.13 -12.54
C ALA A 235 -5.03 14.96 -12.57
N LYS A 236 -5.97 14.67 -13.48
CA LYS A 236 -7.28 15.34 -13.55
C LYS A 236 -8.17 15.07 -12.33
N ALA A 237 -7.81 14.10 -11.48
CA ALA A 237 -8.44 13.90 -10.18
C ALA A 237 -8.22 15.09 -9.21
N PHE A 238 -7.27 15.98 -9.52
CA PHE A 238 -6.95 17.16 -8.72
C PHE A 238 -7.39 18.44 -9.44
N LYS A 239 -8.04 19.34 -8.70
CA LYS A 239 -8.53 20.63 -9.23
C LYS A 239 -7.37 21.58 -9.58
N ASN A 240 -6.25 21.47 -8.86
CA ASN A 240 -5.01 22.20 -9.10
C ASN A 240 -3.85 21.42 -8.44
N GLY A 241 -2.61 21.85 -8.71
CA GLY A 241 -1.39 21.24 -8.14
C GLY A 241 -1.03 21.74 -6.74
N ARG A 242 -1.96 22.38 -6.01
CA ARG A 242 -1.76 22.89 -4.64
C ARG A 242 -2.51 22.04 -3.62
#